data_AF-A0A2R6AU52-F1
#
_entry.id   AF-A0A2R6AU52-F1
#
_cell.length_a   1.000
_cell.length_b   1.000
_cell.length_c   1.000
_cell.angle_alpha   90.00
_cell.angle_beta   90.00
_cell.angle_gamma   90.00
#
_symmetry.space_group_name_H-M   'P 1'
#
loop_
_entity.id
_entity.type
_entity.pdbx_description
1 polymer ?
#
loop_
_entity_poly.entity_id
_entity_poly.type
_entity_poly.pdbx_seq_one_letter_code
_entity_poly.pdbx_strand_id
1 'polypeptide(L)'
;MESFLFKKYDEVIGEAHDVNSLKQELRRLKEENPQAAEYHLREGHIVNWLNYIGETALAERLRGVSDVDTAISIIEGEGKGLETKEQVSLGTQVSNKMRKRRRTRGGNHS
;
A
#
# COMPACT_ATOMS: atom_id res chain seq x y z
N MET A 1 2.16 -23.17 -0.70
CA MET A 1 2.11 -21.69 -0.56
C MET A 1 3.16 -21.11 -1.46
N GLU A 2 2.82 -20.04 -2.18
CA GLU A 2 3.74 -19.37 -3.12
C GLU A 2 4.69 -18.45 -2.35
N SER A 3 6.00 -18.56 -2.62
CA SER A 3 7.02 -17.67 -2.05
C SER A 3 6.98 -16.29 -2.69
N PHE A 4 7.30 -15.28 -1.90
CA PHE A 4 7.59 -13.96 -2.43
C PHE A 4 9.01 -13.91 -2.97
N LEU A 5 9.17 -13.49 -4.22
CA LEU A 5 10.48 -13.31 -4.83
C LEU A 5 10.84 -11.83 -4.87
N PHE A 6 11.92 -11.46 -4.20
CA PHE A 6 12.54 -10.14 -4.34
C PHE A 6 13.28 -10.10 -5.67
N LYS A 7 12.96 -9.10 -6.50
CA LYS A 7 13.53 -8.94 -7.82
C LYS A 7 14.18 -7.58 -7.98
N LYS A 8 15.38 -7.58 -8.54
CA LYS A 8 16.08 -6.38 -9.00
C LYS A 8 16.20 -6.47 -10.51
N TYR A 9 15.45 -5.65 -11.22
CA TYR A 9 15.28 -5.79 -12.67
C TYR A 9 14.75 -7.19 -13.01
N ASP A 10 15.54 -8.01 -13.71
CA ASP A 10 15.18 -9.39 -14.09
C ASP A 10 15.82 -10.46 -13.17
N GLU A 11 16.59 -10.07 -12.16
CA GLU A 11 17.28 -11.00 -11.26
C GLU A 11 16.52 -11.18 -9.95
N VAL A 12 16.37 -12.44 -9.52
CA VAL A 12 15.88 -12.76 -8.18
C VAL A 12 17.02 -12.63 -7.19
N ILE A 13 16.87 -11.71 -6.25
CA ILE A 13 17.90 -11.38 -5.25
C ILE A 13 17.62 -12.00 -3.87
N GLY A 14 16.41 -12.49 -3.66
CA GLY A 14 15.98 -13.10 -2.40
C GLY A 14 14.60 -13.73 -2.50
N GLU A 15 14.26 -14.60 -1.57
CA GLU A 15 12.95 -15.26 -1.49
C GLU A 15 12.45 -15.36 -0.05
N ALA A 16 11.14 -15.18 0.14
CA ALA A 16 10.50 -15.32 1.43
C ALA A 16 9.31 -16.28 1.36
N HIS A 17 9.29 -17.26 2.26
CA HIS A 17 8.21 -18.24 2.36
C HIS A 17 7.21 -17.90 3.47
N ASP A 18 7.65 -17.12 4.46
CA ASP A 18 6.88 -16.72 5.62
C ASP A 18 7.34 -15.33 6.10
N VAL A 19 6.63 -14.78 7.10
CA VAL A 19 6.89 -13.46 7.67
C VAL A 19 8.30 -13.33 8.28
N ASN A 20 8.84 -14.41 8.86
CA ASN A 20 10.16 -14.38 9.46
C ASN A 20 11.25 -14.39 8.38
N SER A 21 11.10 -15.18 7.32
CA SER A 21 11.98 -15.11 6.14
C SER A 21 11.91 -13.73 5.46
N LEU A 22 10.71 -13.15 5.33
CA LEU A 22 10.52 -11.80 4.79
C LEU A 22 11.36 -10.77 5.57
N LYS A 23 11.33 -10.86 6.90
CA LYS A 23 12.12 -9.98 7.77
C LYS A 23 13.63 -10.15 7.53
N GLN A 24 14.10 -11.39 7.48
CA GLN A 24 15.52 -11.68 7.28
C GLN A 24 16.00 -11.15 5.93
N GLU A 25 15.23 -11.38 4.87
CA GLU A 25 15.53 -10.87 3.54
C GLU A 25 15.49 -9.35 3.49
N LEU A 26 14.52 -8.68 4.14
CA LEU A 26 14.50 -7.22 4.22
C LEU A 26 15.74 -6.65 4.93
N ARG A 27 16.19 -7.29 6.02
CA ARG A 27 17.42 -6.88 6.71
C ARG A 27 18.66 -7.05 5.84
N ARG A 28 18.76 -8.17 5.14
CA ARG A 28 19.86 -8.43 4.22
C ARG A 28 19.86 -7.45 3.05
N LEU A 29 18.71 -7.23 2.44
CA LEU A 29 18.55 -6.30 1.32
C LEU A 29 18.76 -4.85 1.73
N LYS A 30 18.46 -4.47 2.97
CA LYS A 30 18.81 -3.15 3.49
C LYS A 30 20.32 -2.86 3.35
N GLU A 31 21.16 -3.85 3.61
CA GLU A 31 22.63 -3.71 3.54
C GLU A 31 23.15 -3.92 2.11
N GLU A 32 22.66 -4.93 1.41
CA GLU A 32 23.17 -5.31 0.08
C GLU A 32 22.55 -4.48 -1.06
N ASN A 33 21.24 -4.24 -1.03
CA ASN A 33 20.47 -3.64 -2.13
C ASN A 33 19.25 -2.82 -1.62
N PRO A 34 19.46 -1.71 -0.89
CA PRO A 34 18.37 -0.97 -0.23
C PRO A 34 17.30 -0.48 -1.22
N GLN A 35 17.71 -0.09 -2.42
CA GLN A 35 16.82 0.37 -3.49
C GLN A 35 15.77 -0.68 -3.91
N ALA A 36 16.15 -1.96 -3.91
CA ALA A 36 15.22 -3.03 -4.27
C ALA A 36 14.19 -3.26 -3.16
N ALA A 37 14.63 -3.24 -1.89
CA ALA A 37 13.73 -3.36 -0.74
C ALA A 37 12.72 -2.19 -0.70
N GLU A 38 13.20 -0.96 -0.84
CA GLU A 38 12.35 0.24 -0.90
C GLU A 38 11.35 0.18 -2.06
N TYR A 39 11.80 -0.26 -3.24
CA TYR A 39 10.91 -0.43 -4.39
C TYR A 39 9.76 -1.39 -4.11
N HIS A 40 10.05 -2.58 -3.57
CA HIS A 40 8.99 -3.56 -3.26
C HIS A 40 8.03 -3.10 -2.16
N LEU A 41 8.52 -2.33 -1.19
CA LEU A 41 7.68 -1.70 -0.16
C LEU A 41 6.78 -0.63 -0.76
N ARG A 42 7.36 0.31 -1.51
CA ARG A 42 6.65 1.45 -2.12
C ARG A 42 5.58 1.02 -3.12
N GLU A 43 5.88 0.04 -3.97
CA GLU A 43 4.90 -0.50 -4.92
C GLU A 43 3.83 -1.38 -4.24
N GLY A 44 3.98 -1.69 -2.96
CA GLY A 44 3.03 -2.50 -2.20
C GLY A 44 3.05 -3.99 -2.56
N HIS A 45 4.13 -4.48 -3.19
CA HIS A 45 4.28 -5.89 -3.54
C HIS A 45 4.26 -6.79 -2.30
N ILE A 46 4.96 -6.37 -1.25
CA ILE A 46 5.01 -7.10 0.03
C ILE A 46 3.63 -7.11 0.70
N VAL A 47 2.93 -5.97 0.70
CA VAL A 47 1.57 -5.86 1.25
C VAL A 47 0.59 -6.79 0.52
N ASN A 48 0.68 -6.85 -0.81
CA ASN A 48 -0.17 -7.72 -1.61
C ASN A 48 0.10 -9.20 -1.31
N TRP A 49 1.37 -9.59 -1.18
CA TRP A 49 1.75 -10.96 -0.82
C TRP A 49 1.30 -11.34 0.59
N LEU A 50 1.45 -10.45 1.58
CA LEU A 50 0.95 -10.67 2.94
C LEU A 50 -0.56 -10.90 2.97
N ASN A 51 -1.32 -10.10 2.22
CA ASN A 51 -2.76 -10.33 2.05
C ASN A 51 -3.07 -11.70 1.43
N TYR A 52 -2.28 -12.12 0.44
CA TYR A 52 -2.45 -13.41 -0.24
C TYR A 52 -2.25 -14.61 0.70
N ILE A 53 -1.24 -14.56 1.58
CA ILE A 53 -0.97 -15.65 2.54
C ILE A 53 -1.88 -15.61 3.79
N GLY A 54 -2.71 -14.57 3.93
CA GLY A 54 -3.68 -14.40 5.02
C GLY A 54 -3.23 -13.46 6.15
N GLU A 55 -2.04 -12.87 6.06
CA GLU A 55 -1.45 -11.93 7.03
C GLU A 55 -1.99 -10.49 6.84
N THR A 56 -3.32 -10.36 6.80
CA THR A 56 -4.03 -9.10 6.51
C THR A 56 -3.75 -8.01 7.54
N ALA A 57 -3.66 -8.37 8.83
CA ALA A 57 -3.35 -7.41 9.89
C ALA A 57 -1.95 -6.79 9.73
N LEU A 58 -0.96 -7.58 9.30
CA LEU A 58 0.38 -7.08 9.03
C LEU A 58 0.41 -6.26 7.73
N ALA A 59 -0.31 -6.71 6.70
CA ALA A 59 -0.44 -6.02 5.43
C ALA A 59 -1.01 -4.60 5.61
N GLU A 60 -2.05 -4.44 6.44
CA GLU A 60 -2.61 -3.12 6.75
C GLU A 60 -1.60 -2.22 7.48
N ARG A 61 -0.79 -2.77 8.39
CA ARG A 61 0.24 -2.00 9.11
C ARG A 61 1.37 -1.55 8.18
N LEU A 62 1.70 -2.35 7.16
CA LEU A 62 2.71 -2.02 6.15
C LEU A 62 2.18 -1.20 4.98
N ARG A 63 0.87 -0.94 4.92
CA ARG A 63 0.24 -0.19 3.82
C ARG A 63 0.78 1.24 3.78
N GLY A 64 1.41 1.61 2.66
CA GLY A 64 1.98 2.94 2.46
C GLY A 64 3.33 3.17 3.13
N VAL A 65 3.94 2.13 3.70
CA VAL A 65 5.31 2.21 4.23
C VAL A 65 6.29 2.06 3.07
N SER A 66 7.20 3.04 2.94
CA SER A 66 8.28 3.02 1.94
C SER A 66 9.67 2.86 2.56
N ASP A 67 9.79 3.03 3.87
CA ASP A 67 11.05 2.96 4.61
C ASP A 67 11.31 1.53 5.12
N VAL A 68 12.50 1.00 4.82
CA VAL A 68 12.86 -0.40 5.12
C VAL A 68 12.97 -0.64 6.61
N ASP A 69 13.56 0.30 7.36
CA ASP A 69 13.69 0.21 8.82
C ASP A 69 12.32 0.18 9.50
N THR A 70 11.45 1.10 9.12
CA THR A 70 10.07 1.17 9.60
C THR A 70 9.31 -0.12 9.31
N ALA A 71 9.46 -0.68 8.10
CA ALA A 71 8.85 -1.95 7.74
C ALA A 71 9.32 -3.10 8.64
N ILE A 72 10.63 -3.19 8.90
CA ILE A 72 11.21 -4.20 9.80
C ILE A 72 10.65 -4.05 11.21
N SER A 73 10.61 -2.83 11.78
CA SER A 73 10.06 -2.60 13.13
C SER A 73 8.57 -2.96 13.24
N ILE A 74 7.79 -2.76 12.18
CA ILE A 74 6.38 -3.16 12.13
C ILE A 74 6.26 -4.69 12.14
N ILE A 75 7.06 -5.38 11.33
CA ILE A 75 7.10 -6.85 11.23
C ILE A 75 7.55 -7.47 12.57
N GLU A 76 8.50 -6.86 13.26
CA GLU A 76 8.96 -7.33 14.58
C GLU A 76 7.96 -7.13 15.71
N GLY A 77 6.89 -6.38 15.47
CA GLY A 77 5.91 -6.06 16.50
C GLY A 77 6.39 -4.99 17.48
N GLU A 78 7.54 -4.36 17.25
CA GLU A 78 8.04 -3.23 18.02
C GLU A 78 7.32 -1.92 17.69
N GLY A 79 6.45 -1.94 16.68
CA GLY A 79 5.51 -0.86 16.40
C GLY A 79 4.57 -0.64 17.58
N LYS A 80 4.98 0.25 18.51
CA LYS A 80 4.10 0.95 19.44
C LYS A 80 2.85 1.35 18.67
N GLY A 81 1.69 0.90 19.16
CA GLY A 81 0.41 1.03 18.48
C GLY A 81 0.25 2.40 17.83
N LEU A 82 0.38 2.43 16.50
CA LEU A 82 -0.02 3.60 15.74
C LEU A 82 -1.53 3.45 15.59
N GLU A 83 -2.21 4.22 16.42
CA GLU A 83 -3.62 4.52 16.36
C GLU A 83 -4.08 4.63 14.90
N THR A 84 -5.10 3.85 14.59
CA THR A 84 -6.05 4.04 13.50
C THR A 84 -6.26 5.53 13.20
N LYS A 85 -5.53 6.07 12.22
CA LYS A 85 -6.00 7.24 11.50
C LYS A 85 -6.91 6.73 10.42
N GLU A 86 -8.19 7.03 10.64
CA GLU A 86 -9.34 6.82 9.78
C GLU A 86 -8.96 6.65 8.31
N GLN A 87 -9.27 5.46 7.79
CA GLN A 87 -9.42 5.24 6.37
C GLN A 87 -10.47 6.23 5.85
N VAL A 88 -10.02 7.34 5.26
CA VAL A 88 -10.82 8.10 4.32
C VAL A 88 -11.00 7.20 3.12
N SER A 89 -12.13 6.49 3.12
CA SER A 89 -12.65 5.80 1.95
C SER A 89 -12.77 6.82 0.82
N LEU A 90 -11.91 6.68 -0.19
CA LEU A 90 -12.15 7.25 -1.53
C LEU A 90 -13.28 6.45 -2.18
N GLY A 91 -14.47 6.57 -1.59
CA GLY A 91 -15.74 6.17 -2.18
C GLY A 91 -16.21 7.29 -3.10
N THR A 92 -16.16 7.03 -4.40
CA THR A 92 -16.90 7.77 -5.42
C THR A 92 -18.34 8.00 -4.98
N GLN A 93 -18.73 9.24 -4.65
CA GLN A 93 -20.09 9.76 -4.82
C GLN A 93 -20.16 11.27 -4.56
N VAL A 94 -20.21 12.08 -5.61
CA VAL A 94 -20.94 13.35 -5.57
C VAL A 94 -21.86 13.41 -6.78
N SER A 95 -23.01 12.73 -6.65
CA SER A 95 -24.23 13.14 -7.33
C SER A 95 -25.10 13.85 -6.30
N ASN A 96 -25.22 15.17 -6.37
CA ASN A 96 -26.49 15.82 -6.74
C ASN A 96 -26.59 17.30 -6.29
N LYS A 97 -27.14 18.08 -7.25
CA LYS A 97 -28.00 19.26 -7.09
C LYS A 97 -27.34 20.57 -6.64
N MET A 98 -26.90 21.36 -7.62
CA MET A 98 -26.99 22.82 -7.54
C MET A 98 -27.87 23.37 -8.66
N ARG A 99 -28.90 24.10 -8.23
CA ARG A 99 -29.98 24.70 -9.02
C ARG A 99 -29.52 25.98 -9.75
N LYS A 100 -30.28 26.25 -10.83
CA LYS A 100 -30.76 27.56 -11.34
C LYS A 100 -29.96 28.29 -12.46
N ARG A 101 -30.68 28.34 -13.60
CA ARG A 101 -31.08 29.52 -14.41
C ARG A 101 -30.14 29.99 -15.53
N ARG A 102 -30.57 29.74 -16.77
CA ARG A 102 -31.20 30.78 -17.61
C ARG A 102 -31.90 30.15 -18.84
N ARG A 103 -33.23 30.23 -18.86
CA ARG A 103 -34.06 30.16 -20.07
C ARG A 103 -34.54 31.59 -20.32
N THR A 104 -34.14 32.19 -21.43
CA THR A 104 -34.83 33.36 -21.99
C THR A 104 -34.99 33.09 -23.48
N ARG A 105 -36.17 32.58 -23.83
CA ARG A 105 -36.64 32.48 -25.21
C ARG A 105 -38.15 32.71 -25.16
N GLY A 106 -38.62 33.72 -25.90
CA GLY A 106 -40.04 33.99 -26.14
C GLY A 106 -40.59 35.22 -25.42
N GLY A 107 -40.47 36.38 -26.05
CA GLY A 107 -41.43 37.47 -25.89
C GLY A 107 -42.09 37.67 -27.26
N ASN A 108 -43.36 37.30 -27.37
CA ASN A 108 -44.20 37.56 -28.53
C ASN A 108 -45.59 38.00 -28.00
N HIS A 109 -46.28 38.79 -28.83
CA HIS A 109 -47.67 39.27 -28.72
C HIS A 109 -47.93 40.42 -27.74
N SER A 110 -48.72 41.44 -28.06
CA SER A 110 -49.54 41.80 -29.24
C SER A 110 -49.84 43.30 -29.16
#